data_AF-A0A4R0NS04-F1
#
_entry.id   AF-A0A4R0NS04-F1
#
_cell.length_a   1.000
_cell.length_b   1.000
_cell.length_c   1.000
_cell.angle_alpha   90.00
_cell.angle_beta   90.00
_cell.angle_gamma   90.00
#
_symmetry.space_group_name_H-M   'P 1'
#
loop_
_entity.id
_entity.type
_entity.pdbx_description
1 polymer ?
#
loop_
_entity_poly.entity_id
_entity_poly.type
_entity_poly.pdbx_seq_one_letter_code
_entity_poly.pdbx_strand_id
1 'polypeptide(L)'
;MEKNYFGITDTGRVRDNNEDTFIAEKTSGDQYIIACVIDGVGGYSGGEIAADIARKSILQHLNEPSGDLISLMRRAIVDADGRIMLEKQTVKAHENMACVITLALIDLNRNQFYYAHVGDTRLYLLRDNSLVKISKDQSFVGFMEDSGRITEDQAMRHPKRNEINKALGFGVNLTAQDDYIETGQSPFLPGDMLLLCSDGLSDMLNKQDITNILVKETLLEKKGDELIAAANKNGGLDNITVVLVTNNNPALKQEALKPATVTHSKVSPVSTFEKVSAPKSNETPIIENHTIPVPVKSGKGTGLMILGTLCFLLVCACIYLIWLNNKNVNQEKQEKLSPFKNPRNAQEKRLQDTLNNLKGNTLILTDSLFQSPITISEPLQLNRDTLFIIAKNNLVFKSDTLFKGKAIEIQTACKYIFLENLTFEDFNTVISSQNNALLFKNVSFINSPNAIESIYHFPLKKHISGKIPNSSFKTDSLPTTSND
;
A
#
# COMPACT_ATOMS: atom_id res chain seq x y z
N MET A 1 24.01 10.33 -26.66
CA MET A 1 23.43 9.82 -25.40
C MET A 1 22.17 9.09 -25.78
N GLU A 2 22.01 7.83 -25.37
CA GLU A 2 20.75 7.13 -25.56
C GLU A 2 19.64 7.85 -24.79
N LYS A 3 18.49 8.07 -25.43
CA LYS A 3 17.34 8.66 -24.74
C LYS A 3 16.81 7.62 -23.75
N ASN A 4 16.53 8.06 -22.52
CA ASN A 4 15.93 7.23 -21.48
C ASN A 4 14.43 6.97 -21.69
N TYR A 5 13.85 7.46 -22.79
CA TYR A 5 12.45 7.30 -23.13
C TYR A 5 12.27 7.25 -24.65
N PHE A 6 11.21 6.60 -25.09
CA PHE A 6 10.79 6.51 -26.49
C PHE A 6 9.27 6.33 -26.55
N GLY A 7 8.62 6.88 -27.57
CA GLY A 7 7.20 6.68 -27.81
C GLY A 7 6.93 6.52 -29.30
N ILE A 8 6.03 5.62 -29.66
CA ILE A 8 5.60 5.35 -31.03
C ILE A 8 4.12 4.99 -31.05
N THR A 9 3.43 5.36 -32.11
CA THR A 9 2.05 4.96 -32.39
C THR A 9 1.92 4.53 -33.85
N ASP A 10 1.06 3.56 -34.12
CA ASP A 10 0.78 3.00 -35.44
C ASP A 10 -0.73 2.77 -35.57
N THR A 11 -1.29 3.06 -36.74
CA THR A 11 -2.74 2.91 -36.99
C THR A 11 -3.19 1.45 -36.90
N GLY A 12 -2.27 0.48 -36.98
CA GLY A 12 -2.59 -0.92 -37.11
C GLY A 12 -2.79 -1.32 -38.57
N ARG A 13 -3.43 -2.49 -38.79
CA ARG A 13 -3.72 -3.03 -40.12
C ARG A 13 -5.17 -2.89 -40.54
N VAL A 14 -6.08 -2.71 -39.59
CA VAL A 14 -7.53 -2.77 -39.82
C VAL A 14 -8.20 -1.41 -39.74
N ARG A 15 -7.73 -0.50 -38.88
CA ARG A 15 -8.32 0.83 -38.71
C ARG A 15 -7.87 1.77 -39.83
N ASP A 16 -8.75 2.70 -40.22
CA ASP A 16 -8.45 3.74 -41.22
C ASP A 16 -7.84 5.01 -40.60
N ASN A 17 -8.08 5.23 -39.31
CA ASN A 17 -7.62 6.39 -38.55
C ASN A 17 -6.92 5.95 -37.26
N ASN A 18 -6.00 6.79 -36.78
CA ASN A 18 -5.37 6.62 -35.48
C ASN A 18 -6.00 7.57 -34.47
N GLU A 19 -6.77 7.02 -33.53
CA GLU A 19 -7.41 7.73 -32.42
C GLU A 19 -6.53 7.74 -31.16
N ASP A 20 -5.41 7.00 -31.15
CA ASP A 20 -4.43 7.04 -30.07
C ASP A 20 -3.52 8.27 -30.17
N THR A 21 -3.04 8.71 -29.01
CA THR A 21 -1.88 9.60 -28.91
C THR A 21 -1.04 9.27 -27.68
N PHE A 22 0.18 9.81 -27.62
CA PHE A 22 1.06 9.64 -26.47
C PHE A 22 1.81 10.93 -26.08
N ILE A 23 2.45 10.86 -24.91
CA ILE A 23 3.45 11.82 -24.44
C ILE A 23 4.70 11.02 -24.04
N ALA A 24 5.87 11.46 -24.50
CA ALA A 24 7.16 10.91 -24.11
C ALA A 24 8.19 12.03 -24.19
N GLU A 25 8.25 12.87 -23.14
CA GLU A 25 9.12 14.05 -23.12
C GLU A 25 9.58 14.40 -21.70
N LYS A 26 10.66 15.18 -21.62
CA LYS A 26 11.16 15.71 -20.36
C LYS A 26 10.46 17.02 -20.01
N THR A 27 10.34 17.28 -18.71
CA THR A 27 9.75 18.50 -18.17
C THR A 27 10.56 19.02 -16.97
N SER A 28 10.33 20.29 -16.57
CA SER A 28 10.96 20.92 -15.40
C SER A 28 12.49 20.87 -15.42
N GLY A 29 13.11 21.33 -16.52
CA GLY A 29 14.57 21.35 -16.65
C GLY A 29 15.19 19.96 -16.57
N ASP A 30 14.59 18.99 -17.26
CA ASP A 30 15.00 17.58 -17.31
C ASP A 30 14.84 16.78 -16.02
N GLN A 31 14.20 17.35 -14.98
CA GLN A 31 13.97 16.65 -13.72
C GLN A 31 13.02 15.45 -13.86
N TYR A 32 11.93 15.62 -14.63
CA TYR A 32 10.93 14.59 -14.79
C TYR A 32 10.79 14.16 -16.24
N ILE A 33 10.34 12.93 -16.45
CA ILE A 33 9.85 12.44 -17.75
C ILE A 33 8.34 12.24 -17.63
N ILE A 34 7.58 12.82 -18.55
CA ILE A 34 6.16 12.55 -18.74
C ILE A 34 6.05 11.42 -19.75
N ALA A 35 5.47 10.31 -19.33
CA ALA A 35 5.11 9.18 -20.19
C ALA A 35 3.60 8.97 -20.12
N CYS A 36 2.91 9.01 -21.25
CA CYS A 36 1.46 8.89 -21.28
C CYS A 36 1.04 8.14 -22.54
N VAL A 37 0.07 7.24 -22.40
CA VAL A 37 -0.70 6.69 -23.53
C VAL A 37 -2.16 7.08 -23.33
N ILE A 38 -2.78 7.55 -24.40
CA ILE A 38 -4.16 7.98 -24.44
C ILE A 38 -4.80 7.33 -25.66
N ASP A 39 -5.86 6.58 -25.45
CA ASP A 39 -6.61 5.89 -26.50
C ASP A 39 -7.98 6.55 -26.60
N GLY A 40 -8.26 7.08 -27.80
CA GLY A 40 -9.49 7.76 -28.14
C GLY A 40 -10.60 6.78 -28.48
N VAL A 41 -11.71 6.85 -27.74
CA VAL A 41 -12.88 5.99 -27.95
C VAL A 41 -14.02 6.83 -28.50
N GLY A 42 -14.40 6.64 -29.76
CA GLY A 42 -15.44 7.48 -30.35
C GLY A 42 -15.75 7.13 -31.79
N GLY A 43 -16.34 5.95 -32.02
CA GLY A 43 -16.66 5.43 -33.35
C GLY A 43 -17.03 6.50 -34.38
N TYR A 44 -16.21 6.59 -35.43
CA TYR A 44 -16.27 7.48 -36.60
C TYR A 44 -16.14 8.99 -36.39
N SER A 45 -16.25 9.58 -35.20
CA SER A 45 -16.12 11.04 -35.07
C SER A 45 -15.84 11.55 -33.64
N GLY A 46 -14.60 11.42 -33.18
CA GLY A 46 -14.08 12.29 -32.11
C GLY A 46 -13.11 11.65 -31.13
N GLY A 47 -12.78 10.36 -31.26
CA GLY A 47 -11.80 9.71 -30.38
C GLY A 47 -10.46 10.45 -30.37
N GLU A 48 -9.94 10.80 -31.56
CA GLU A 48 -8.69 11.55 -31.73
C GLU A 48 -8.74 12.94 -31.09
N ILE A 49 -9.93 13.56 -31.07
CA ILE A 49 -10.16 14.88 -30.49
C ILE A 49 -10.15 14.79 -28.96
N ALA A 50 -10.85 13.81 -28.39
CA ALA A 50 -10.82 13.56 -26.95
C ALA A 50 -9.39 13.25 -26.48
N ALA A 51 -8.67 12.41 -27.22
CA ALA A 51 -7.29 12.04 -26.91
C ALA A 51 -6.34 13.26 -26.96
N ASP A 52 -6.48 14.14 -27.96
CA ASP A 52 -5.70 15.38 -28.06
C ASP A 52 -6.04 16.41 -26.96
N ILE A 53 -7.33 16.55 -26.60
CA ILE A 53 -7.75 17.41 -25.48
C ILE A 53 -7.10 16.92 -24.18
N ALA A 54 -7.14 15.62 -23.91
CA ALA A 54 -6.51 15.03 -22.74
C ALA A 54 -5.00 15.26 -22.75
N ARG A 55 -4.32 14.99 -23.88
CA ARG A 55 -2.89 15.24 -24.07
C ARG A 55 -2.52 16.69 -23.72
N LYS A 56 -3.25 17.65 -24.26
CA LYS A 56 -3.02 19.09 -24.02
C LYS A 56 -3.20 19.47 -22.56
N SER A 57 -4.23 18.94 -21.88
CA SER A 57 -4.46 19.22 -20.46
C SER A 57 -3.33 18.65 -19.58
N ILE A 58 -2.84 17.43 -19.87
CA ILE A 58 -1.70 16.84 -19.17
C ILE A 58 -0.45 17.70 -19.33
N LEU A 59 -0.09 18.05 -20.56
CA LEU A 59 1.08 18.88 -20.84
C LEU A 59 1.02 20.24 -20.13
N GLN A 60 -0.15 20.87 -20.13
CA GLN A 60 -0.35 22.15 -19.45
C GLN A 60 -0.12 22.05 -17.94
N HIS A 61 -0.60 21.00 -17.28
CA HIS A 61 -0.47 20.82 -15.83
C HIS A 61 0.92 20.34 -15.40
N LEU A 62 1.60 19.58 -16.25
CA LEU A 62 2.88 18.93 -15.93
C LEU A 62 4.11 19.63 -16.54
N ASN A 63 3.96 20.81 -17.14
CA ASN A 63 5.09 21.60 -17.65
C ASN A 63 6.05 22.05 -16.54
N GLU A 64 5.54 22.38 -15.36
CA GLU A 64 6.33 22.73 -14.17
C GLU A 64 5.68 22.10 -12.93
N PRO A 65 5.79 20.76 -12.77
CA PRO A 65 5.10 20.04 -11.73
C PRO A 65 5.68 20.41 -10.36
N SER A 66 4.79 20.80 -9.45
CA SER A 66 5.13 21.24 -8.11
C SER A 66 4.06 20.80 -7.11
N GLY A 67 4.44 20.75 -5.83
CA GLY A 67 3.57 20.28 -4.75
C GLY A 67 3.36 18.76 -4.76
N ASP A 68 2.16 18.31 -4.39
CA ASP A 68 1.81 16.89 -4.43
C ASP A 68 1.54 16.44 -5.87
N LEU A 69 2.44 15.60 -6.38
CA LEU A 69 2.43 15.13 -7.77
C LEU A 69 1.20 14.29 -8.10
N ILE A 70 0.73 13.45 -7.16
CA ILE A 70 -0.47 12.62 -7.36
C ILE A 70 -1.70 13.53 -7.51
N SER A 71 -1.87 14.49 -6.60
CA SER A 71 -2.97 15.46 -6.70
C SER A 71 -2.87 16.35 -7.96
N LEU A 72 -1.67 16.65 -8.44
CA LEU A 72 -1.48 17.40 -9.68
C LEU A 72 -1.92 16.57 -10.90
N MET A 73 -1.48 15.31 -11.01
CA MET A 73 -1.87 14.40 -12.10
C MET A 73 -3.39 14.16 -12.10
N ARG A 74 -3.99 13.98 -10.91
CA ARG A 74 -5.44 13.84 -10.77
C ARG A 74 -6.19 15.08 -11.26
N ARG A 75 -5.71 16.29 -10.91
CA ARG A 75 -6.29 17.54 -11.41
C ARG A 75 -6.18 17.66 -12.93
N ALA A 76 -5.06 17.25 -13.52
CA ALA A 76 -4.88 17.25 -14.96
C ALA A 76 -5.90 16.34 -15.67
N ILE A 77 -6.14 15.14 -15.14
CA ILE A 77 -7.15 14.22 -15.67
C ILE A 77 -8.58 14.77 -15.49
N VAL A 78 -8.89 15.36 -14.35
CA VAL A 78 -10.21 15.97 -14.10
C VAL A 78 -10.46 17.16 -15.02
N ASP A 79 -9.45 18.01 -15.26
CA ASP A 79 -9.56 19.13 -16.20
C ASP A 79 -9.68 18.64 -17.65
N ALA A 80 -8.96 17.58 -18.04
CA ALA A 80 -9.13 16.91 -19.33
C ALA A 80 -10.57 16.46 -19.54
N ASP A 81 -11.16 15.74 -18.57
CA ASP A 81 -12.56 15.32 -18.63
C ASP A 81 -13.52 16.52 -18.78
N GLY A 82 -13.32 17.57 -17.98
CA GLY A 82 -14.13 18.78 -18.07
C GLY A 82 -14.10 19.44 -19.45
N ARG A 83 -12.92 19.47 -20.09
CA ARG A 83 -12.75 20.01 -21.45
C ARG A 83 -13.39 19.12 -22.51
N ILE A 84 -13.26 17.80 -22.38
CA ILE A 84 -13.94 16.83 -23.24
C ILE A 84 -15.46 17.03 -23.13
N MET A 85 -15.99 17.10 -21.91
CA MET A 85 -17.42 17.32 -21.68
C MET A 85 -17.93 18.65 -22.23
N LEU A 86 -17.13 19.72 -22.16
CA LEU A 86 -17.46 21.00 -22.78
C LEU A 86 -17.55 20.89 -24.30
N GLU A 87 -16.57 20.26 -24.93
CA GLU A 87 -16.53 20.07 -26.39
C GLU A 87 -17.71 19.20 -26.88
N LYS A 88 -18.11 18.18 -26.11
CA LYS A 88 -19.32 17.38 -26.37
C LYS A 88 -20.60 18.22 -26.36
N GLN A 89 -20.66 19.27 -25.54
CA GLN A 89 -21.81 20.17 -25.45
C GLN A 89 -21.83 21.22 -26.57
N THR A 90 -20.66 21.61 -27.10
CA THR A 90 -20.54 22.65 -28.13
C THR A 90 -20.65 22.08 -29.55
N VAL A 91 -20.07 20.91 -29.80
CA VAL A 91 -19.98 20.30 -31.14
C VAL A 91 -20.72 18.98 -31.16
N LYS A 92 -21.92 18.99 -31.78
CA LYS A 92 -22.78 17.80 -31.87
C LYS A 92 -22.09 16.58 -32.51
N ALA A 93 -21.19 16.80 -33.47
CA ALA A 93 -20.44 15.70 -34.10
C ALA A 93 -19.56 14.93 -33.10
N HIS A 94 -19.19 15.55 -31.98
CA HIS A 94 -18.30 14.98 -30.96
C HIS A 94 -19.09 14.40 -29.77
N GLU A 95 -20.43 14.29 -29.84
CA GLU A 95 -21.28 13.89 -28.71
C GLU A 95 -20.93 12.53 -28.08
N ASN A 96 -20.24 11.66 -28.82
CA ASN A 96 -19.85 10.33 -28.38
C ASN A 96 -18.35 10.20 -28.08
N MET A 97 -17.57 11.27 -28.20
CA MET A 97 -16.13 11.19 -27.94
C MET A 97 -15.85 10.88 -26.47
N ALA A 98 -14.83 10.07 -26.26
CA ALA A 98 -14.28 9.68 -24.97
C ALA A 98 -12.82 9.31 -25.16
N CYS A 99 -12.07 9.16 -24.07
CA CYS A 99 -10.75 8.56 -24.13
C CYS A 99 -10.40 7.86 -22.83
N VAL A 100 -9.53 6.87 -22.91
CA VAL A 100 -8.87 6.25 -21.76
C VAL A 100 -7.43 6.74 -21.68
N ILE A 101 -6.83 6.73 -20.49
CA ILE A 101 -5.53 7.33 -20.25
C ILE A 101 -4.73 6.56 -19.20
N THR A 102 -3.46 6.30 -19.50
CA THR A 102 -2.45 5.88 -18.53
C THR A 102 -1.32 6.88 -18.57
N LEU A 103 -1.08 7.52 -17.43
CA LEU A 103 -0.09 8.57 -17.26
C LEU A 103 0.91 8.17 -16.18
N ALA A 104 2.20 8.30 -16.47
CA ALA A 104 3.30 8.16 -15.55
C ALA A 104 4.18 9.42 -15.54
N LEU A 105 4.53 9.89 -14.35
CA LEU A 105 5.52 10.94 -14.14
C LEU A 105 6.73 10.32 -13.42
N ILE A 106 7.89 10.35 -14.07
CA ILE A 106 9.09 9.66 -13.61
C ILE A 106 10.08 10.68 -13.06
N ASP A 107 10.52 10.51 -11.81
CA ASP A 107 11.63 11.24 -11.19
C ASP A 107 12.86 10.33 -11.14
N LEU A 108 13.75 10.48 -12.12
CA LEU A 108 15.00 9.70 -12.19
C LEU A 108 15.95 10.06 -11.05
N ASN A 109 15.92 11.29 -10.51
CA ASN A 109 16.80 11.68 -9.41
C ASN A 109 16.42 10.98 -8.11
N ARG A 110 15.12 10.74 -7.91
CA ARG A 110 14.58 10.02 -6.75
C ARG A 110 14.42 8.52 -6.97
N ASN A 111 14.66 8.01 -8.19
CA ASN A 111 14.39 6.63 -8.58
C ASN A 111 12.94 6.23 -8.23
N GLN A 112 11.98 7.05 -8.63
CA GLN A 112 10.55 6.86 -8.37
C GLN A 112 9.71 7.22 -9.59
N PHE A 113 8.56 6.57 -9.73
CA PHE A 113 7.52 7.01 -10.63
C PHE A 113 6.19 7.13 -9.91
N TYR A 114 5.36 8.04 -10.40
CA TYR A 114 3.97 8.26 -10.01
C TYR A 114 3.09 7.92 -11.20
N TYR A 115 1.91 7.35 -10.97
CA TYR A 115 0.99 7.04 -12.05
C TYR A 115 -0.44 7.47 -11.73
N ALA A 116 -1.19 7.77 -12.78
CA ALA A 116 -2.62 8.01 -12.76
C ALA A 116 -3.24 7.33 -14.00
N HIS A 117 -4.34 6.59 -13.80
CA HIS A 117 -4.89 5.69 -14.80
C HIS A 117 -6.43 5.68 -14.80
N VAL A 118 -7.02 5.71 -15.99
CA VAL A 118 -8.45 5.53 -16.25
C VAL A 118 -8.63 4.70 -17.53
N GLY A 119 -9.42 3.63 -17.46
CA GLY A 119 -9.74 2.76 -18.61
C GLY A 119 -8.89 1.50 -18.69
N ASP A 120 -8.48 1.11 -19.89
CA ASP A 120 -7.85 -0.19 -20.19
C ASP A 120 -6.54 -0.11 -20.98
N THR A 121 -6.03 1.09 -21.23
CA THR A 121 -4.58 1.28 -21.47
C THR A 121 -3.79 0.74 -20.26
N ARG A 122 -2.56 0.25 -20.49
CA ARG A 122 -1.82 -0.49 -19.46
C ARG A 122 -0.48 0.13 -19.12
N LEU A 123 -0.09 0.01 -17.85
CA LEU A 123 1.24 0.31 -17.33
C LEU A 123 1.89 -0.97 -16.82
N TYR A 124 3.09 -1.27 -17.30
CA TYR A 124 3.93 -2.37 -16.86
C TYR A 124 5.27 -1.87 -16.33
N LEU A 125 5.80 -2.58 -15.33
CA LEU A 125 7.17 -2.46 -14.83
C LEU A 125 7.93 -3.75 -15.18
N LEU A 126 9.01 -3.61 -15.94
CA LEU A 126 10.01 -4.65 -16.13
C LEU A 126 11.13 -4.46 -15.11
N ARG A 127 11.34 -5.46 -14.26
CA ARG A 127 12.46 -5.53 -13.30
C ARG A 127 12.99 -6.95 -13.26
N ASP A 128 14.31 -7.10 -13.31
CA ASP A 128 14.97 -8.41 -13.27
C ASP A 128 14.37 -9.43 -14.26
N ASN A 129 14.13 -8.98 -15.50
CA ASN A 129 13.47 -9.73 -16.57
C ASN A 129 12.03 -10.20 -16.28
N SER A 130 11.42 -9.71 -15.19
CA SER A 130 10.02 -9.96 -14.84
C SER A 130 9.17 -8.75 -15.18
N LEU A 131 8.23 -8.93 -16.11
CA LEU A 131 7.24 -7.90 -16.45
C LEU A 131 6.07 -8.00 -15.45
N VAL A 132 5.66 -6.90 -14.86
CA VAL A 132 4.55 -6.85 -13.90
C VAL A 132 3.57 -5.76 -14.32
N LYS A 133 2.28 -6.11 -14.46
CA LYS A 133 1.21 -5.15 -14.72
C LYS A 133 0.95 -4.34 -13.44
N ILE A 134 1.06 -3.02 -13.54
CA ILE A 134 0.90 -2.08 -12.42
C ILE A 134 -0.52 -1.51 -12.39
N SER A 135 -1.05 -1.11 -13.55
CA SER A 135 -2.43 -0.62 -13.69
C SER A 135 -3.43 -1.78 -13.63
N LYS A 136 -4.68 -1.46 -13.26
CA LYS A 136 -5.79 -2.41 -13.31
C LYS A 136 -6.79 -1.98 -14.37
N ASP A 137 -6.98 -2.84 -15.36
CA ASP A 137 -7.92 -2.63 -16.45
C ASP A 137 -9.33 -2.36 -15.88
N GLN A 138 -9.83 -1.15 -16.12
CA GLN A 138 -11.14 -0.69 -15.67
C GLN A 138 -12.24 -1.14 -16.66
N SER A 139 -12.20 -2.41 -17.05
CA SER A 139 -13.14 -3.11 -17.94
C SER A 139 -13.74 -4.32 -17.23
N PHE A 140 -14.86 -4.86 -17.74
CA PHE A 140 -15.49 -6.03 -17.12
C PHE A 140 -14.58 -7.27 -17.19
N VAL A 141 -13.95 -7.47 -18.35
CA VAL A 141 -13.02 -8.58 -18.59
C VAL A 141 -11.72 -8.39 -17.83
N GLY A 142 -11.18 -7.17 -17.81
CA GLY A 142 -10.02 -6.79 -17.01
C GLY A 142 -10.20 -7.11 -15.53
N PHE A 143 -11.36 -6.76 -14.96
CA PHE A 143 -11.69 -7.14 -13.58
C PHE A 143 -11.70 -8.67 -13.37
N MET A 144 -12.24 -9.45 -14.32
CA MET A 144 -12.24 -10.90 -14.21
C MET A 144 -10.83 -11.50 -14.31
N GLU A 145 -9.99 -10.95 -15.18
CA GLU A 145 -8.57 -11.33 -15.33
C GLU A 145 -7.80 -11.01 -14.05
N ASP A 146 -7.85 -9.76 -13.59
CA ASP A 146 -7.13 -9.27 -12.42
C ASP A 146 -7.55 -10.01 -11.13
N SER A 147 -8.82 -10.43 -11.05
CA SER A 147 -9.33 -11.25 -9.95
C SER A 147 -9.06 -12.75 -10.10
N GLY A 148 -8.44 -13.17 -11.21
CA GLY A 148 -8.08 -14.56 -11.51
C GLY A 148 -9.29 -15.46 -11.79
N ARG A 149 -10.46 -14.89 -12.10
CA ARG A 149 -11.66 -15.64 -12.51
C ARG A 149 -11.52 -16.22 -13.91
N ILE A 150 -10.75 -15.56 -14.75
CA ILE A 150 -10.36 -16.02 -16.08
C ILE A 150 -8.85 -15.86 -16.25
N THR A 151 -8.26 -16.67 -17.11
CA THR A 151 -6.87 -16.49 -17.55
C THR A 151 -6.75 -15.37 -18.58
N GLU A 152 -5.55 -14.86 -18.80
CA GLU A 152 -5.23 -13.91 -19.90
C GLU A 152 -5.75 -14.45 -21.25
N ASP A 153 -5.47 -15.72 -21.53
CA ASP A 153 -5.99 -16.46 -22.69
C ASP A 153 -7.53 -16.43 -22.81
N GLN A 154 -8.24 -16.59 -21.70
CA GLN A 154 -9.70 -16.56 -21.67
C GLN A 154 -10.25 -15.14 -21.81
N ALA A 155 -9.57 -14.14 -21.22
CA ALA A 155 -9.89 -12.73 -21.37
C ALA A 155 -9.83 -12.31 -22.85
N MET A 156 -8.78 -12.72 -23.55
CA MET A 156 -8.59 -12.46 -24.98
C MET A 156 -9.71 -13.01 -25.88
N ARG A 157 -10.33 -14.12 -25.49
CA ARG A 157 -11.42 -14.77 -26.25
C ARG A 157 -12.81 -14.36 -25.75
N HIS A 158 -12.89 -13.48 -24.75
CA HIS A 158 -14.16 -13.13 -24.12
C HIS A 158 -15.00 -12.22 -25.04
N PRO A 159 -16.32 -12.46 -25.19
CA PRO A 159 -17.18 -11.69 -26.09
C PRO A 159 -17.29 -10.21 -25.69
N LYS A 160 -17.10 -9.90 -24.41
CA LYS A 160 -17.14 -8.55 -23.83
C LYS A 160 -15.76 -7.91 -23.63
N ARG A 161 -14.71 -8.39 -24.30
CA ARG A 161 -13.34 -7.93 -24.03
C ARG A 161 -13.15 -6.42 -24.30
N ASN A 162 -13.89 -5.87 -25.27
CA ASN A 162 -13.87 -4.45 -25.62
C ASN A 162 -14.84 -3.57 -24.77
N GLU A 163 -15.41 -4.08 -23.67
CA GLU A 163 -16.34 -3.30 -22.82
C GLU A 163 -15.59 -2.55 -21.70
N ILE A 164 -15.41 -1.24 -21.87
CA ILE A 164 -14.78 -0.33 -20.91
C ILE A 164 -15.81 0.21 -19.91
N ASN A 165 -15.50 0.18 -18.60
CA ASN A 165 -16.39 0.69 -17.55
C ASN A 165 -16.09 2.15 -17.15
N LYS A 166 -14.85 2.61 -17.34
CA LYS A 166 -14.39 3.94 -16.95
C LYS A 166 -13.58 4.59 -18.06
N ALA A 167 -13.95 5.80 -18.45
CA ALA A 167 -13.26 6.60 -19.44
C ALA A 167 -13.58 8.09 -19.20
N LEU A 168 -12.73 8.97 -19.72
CA LEU A 168 -13.02 10.40 -19.74
C LEU A 168 -14.10 10.66 -20.80
N GLY A 169 -15.00 11.60 -20.52
CA GLY A 169 -16.13 11.93 -21.39
C GLY A 169 -17.39 11.09 -21.17
N PHE A 170 -17.43 10.20 -20.16
CA PHE A 170 -18.62 9.41 -19.81
C PHE A 170 -19.68 10.19 -18.99
N GLY A 171 -19.42 11.46 -18.67
CA GLY A 171 -20.35 12.32 -17.93
C GLY A 171 -20.47 11.98 -16.43
N VAL A 172 -19.54 11.19 -15.89
CA VAL A 172 -19.44 10.90 -14.46
C VAL A 172 -18.70 12.05 -13.78
N ASN A 173 -19.14 12.48 -12.60
CA ASN A 173 -18.39 13.46 -11.82
C ASN A 173 -17.16 12.81 -11.18
N LEU A 174 -16.00 12.90 -11.83
CA LEU A 174 -14.73 12.35 -11.32
C LEU A 174 -14.30 12.95 -9.97
N THR A 175 -14.73 14.17 -9.64
CA THR A 175 -14.39 14.77 -8.34
C THR A 175 -15.17 14.19 -7.16
N ALA A 176 -16.27 13.49 -7.44
CA ALA A 176 -17.13 12.87 -6.43
C ALA A 176 -16.85 11.37 -6.23
N GLN A 177 -15.98 10.77 -7.06
CA GLN A 177 -15.64 9.35 -7.01
C GLN A 177 -14.13 9.17 -6.88
N ASP A 178 -13.66 9.07 -5.63
CA ASP A 178 -12.23 8.96 -5.33
C ASP A 178 -11.56 7.73 -5.97
N ASP A 179 -12.31 6.69 -6.32
CA ASP A 179 -11.80 5.46 -6.95
C ASP A 179 -11.91 5.46 -8.48
N TYR A 180 -12.40 6.52 -9.12
CA TYR A 180 -12.53 6.58 -10.57
C TYR A 180 -11.16 6.66 -11.25
N ILE A 181 -10.27 7.48 -10.70
CA ILE A 181 -8.89 7.63 -11.17
C ILE A 181 -8.00 6.77 -10.28
N GLU A 182 -7.44 5.69 -10.83
CA GLU A 182 -6.45 4.91 -10.11
C GLU A 182 -5.15 5.72 -10.03
N THR A 183 -4.59 5.86 -8.84
CA THR A 183 -3.31 6.56 -8.66
C THR A 183 -2.37 5.78 -7.74
N GLY A 184 -1.07 5.91 -7.96
CA GLY A 184 -0.08 5.34 -7.06
C GLY A 184 1.33 5.85 -7.32
N GLN A 185 2.27 5.33 -6.55
CA GLN A 185 3.70 5.59 -6.69
C GLN A 185 4.47 4.30 -6.42
N SER A 186 5.63 4.13 -7.06
CA SER A 186 6.48 2.97 -6.87
C SER A 186 7.96 3.31 -7.15
N PRO A 187 8.93 2.61 -6.53
CA PRO A 187 10.33 2.76 -6.88
C PRO A 187 10.58 2.41 -8.35
N PHE A 188 11.38 3.25 -9.02
CA PHE A 188 11.91 3.05 -10.36
C PHE A 188 13.42 2.95 -10.27
N LEU A 189 13.94 1.76 -10.03
CA LEU A 189 15.34 1.51 -9.72
C LEU A 189 16.20 1.46 -10.98
N PRO A 190 17.52 1.71 -10.88
CA PRO A 190 18.47 1.46 -11.96
C PRO A 190 18.28 0.09 -12.64
N GLY A 191 18.15 0.09 -13.97
CA GLY A 191 17.90 -1.10 -14.78
C GLY A 191 16.41 -1.41 -15.02
N ASP A 192 15.49 -0.75 -14.31
CA ASP A 192 14.06 -0.91 -14.56
C ASP A 192 13.64 -0.27 -15.87
N MET A 193 12.57 -0.81 -16.47
CA MET A 193 11.89 -0.22 -17.61
C MET A 193 10.38 -0.16 -17.37
N LEU A 194 9.76 0.98 -17.68
CA LEU A 194 8.31 1.11 -17.80
C LEU A 194 7.90 0.91 -19.25
N LEU A 195 6.78 0.20 -19.43
CA LEU A 195 6.04 0.13 -20.68
C LEU A 195 4.62 0.65 -20.41
N LEU A 196 4.22 1.69 -21.13
CA LEU A 196 2.83 2.08 -21.26
C LEU A 196 2.34 1.69 -22.65
N CYS A 197 1.13 1.16 -22.77
CA CYS A 197 0.58 0.78 -24.07
C CYS A 197 -0.95 0.90 -24.14
N SER A 198 -1.47 1.06 -25.35
CA SER A 198 -2.91 0.86 -25.64
C SER A 198 -3.25 -0.63 -25.71
N ASP A 199 -4.54 -0.92 -25.69
CA ASP A 199 -5.06 -2.29 -25.78
C ASP A 199 -4.63 -2.96 -27.10
N GLY A 200 -4.48 -2.21 -28.21
CA GLY A 200 -4.04 -2.72 -29.50
C GLY A 200 -2.65 -3.39 -29.47
N LEU A 201 -1.80 -3.09 -28.48
CA LEU A 201 -0.60 -3.90 -28.22
C LEU A 201 -0.95 -5.18 -27.45
N SER A 202 -1.57 -5.01 -26.29
CA SER A 202 -1.74 -6.10 -25.33
C SER A 202 -2.80 -7.13 -25.72
N ASP A 203 -3.66 -6.78 -26.67
CA ASP A 203 -4.61 -7.69 -27.30
C ASP A 203 -3.94 -8.54 -28.38
N MET A 204 -2.84 -8.06 -28.97
CA MET A 204 -2.13 -8.80 -30.01
C MET A 204 -0.96 -9.61 -29.45
N LEU A 205 -0.40 -9.21 -28.31
CA LEU A 205 0.76 -9.83 -27.69
C LEU A 205 0.48 -10.17 -26.23
N ASN A 206 0.73 -11.43 -25.86
CA ASN A 206 0.70 -11.82 -24.47
C ASN A 206 1.91 -11.24 -23.71
N LYS A 207 1.84 -11.32 -22.39
CA LYS A 207 2.91 -10.89 -21.48
C LYS A 207 4.29 -11.46 -21.81
N GLN A 208 4.38 -12.73 -22.20
CA GLN A 208 5.67 -13.39 -22.49
C GLN A 208 6.31 -12.83 -23.76
N ASP A 209 5.52 -12.60 -24.81
CA ASP A 209 5.99 -12.03 -26.07
C ASP A 209 6.54 -10.61 -25.87
N ILE A 210 5.80 -9.79 -25.11
CA ILE A 210 6.26 -8.45 -24.73
C ILE A 210 7.57 -8.54 -23.94
N THR A 211 7.63 -9.40 -22.93
CA THR A 211 8.84 -9.58 -22.10
C THR A 211 10.04 -9.97 -22.96
N ASN A 212 9.87 -10.93 -23.88
CA ASN A 212 10.95 -11.41 -24.76
C ASN A 212 11.53 -10.30 -25.65
N ILE A 213 10.73 -9.30 -26.05
CA ILE A 213 11.20 -8.13 -26.80
C ILE A 213 11.90 -7.14 -25.86
N LEU A 214 11.31 -6.88 -24.69
CA LEU A 214 11.82 -5.90 -23.73
C LEU A 214 13.11 -6.32 -23.01
N VAL A 215 13.47 -7.61 -22.97
CA VAL A 215 14.74 -8.06 -22.35
C VAL A 215 15.93 -8.06 -23.32
N LYS A 216 15.73 -7.87 -24.62
CA LYS A 216 16.83 -7.81 -25.61
C LYS A 216 17.77 -6.65 -25.34
N GLU A 217 19.07 -6.81 -25.54
CA GLU A 217 20.03 -5.70 -25.45
C GLU A 217 20.02 -4.85 -26.73
N THR A 218 18.96 -4.05 -26.89
CA THR A 218 18.76 -3.14 -28.03
C THR A 218 18.24 -1.78 -27.57
N LEU A 219 18.38 -0.77 -28.43
CA LEU A 219 17.83 0.57 -28.20
C LEU A 219 16.31 0.53 -27.95
N LEU A 220 15.80 1.51 -27.18
CA LEU A 220 14.37 1.67 -26.93
C LEU A 220 13.57 1.83 -28.22
N GLU A 221 14.10 2.57 -29.20
CA GLU A 221 13.47 2.80 -30.50
C GLU A 221 13.19 1.45 -31.19
N LYS A 222 14.22 0.60 -31.27
CA LYS A 222 14.11 -0.73 -31.85
C LYS A 222 13.16 -1.65 -31.07
N LYS A 223 13.11 -1.54 -29.74
CA LYS A 223 12.12 -2.29 -28.93
C LYS A 223 10.69 -1.85 -29.25
N GLY A 224 10.45 -0.55 -29.35
CA GLY A 224 9.16 0.00 -29.75
C GLY A 224 8.75 -0.47 -31.14
N ASP A 225 9.64 -0.37 -32.12
CA ASP A 225 9.41 -0.85 -33.48
C ASP A 225 9.10 -2.36 -33.52
N GLU A 226 9.84 -3.17 -32.76
CA GLU A 226 9.61 -4.62 -32.66
C GLU A 226 8.27 -4.96 -32.01
N LEU A 227 7.84 -4.19 -30.99
CA LEU A 227 6.53 -4.34 -30.35
C LEU A 227 5.39 -4.03 -31.34
N ILE A 228 5.45 -2.88 -32.04
CA ILE A 228 4.49 -2.51 -33.08
C ILE A 228 4.44 -3.56 -34.19
N ALA A 229 5.61 -3.98 -34.69
CA ALA A 229 5.71 -4.96 -35.77
C ALA A 229 5.14 -6.33 -35.35
N ALA A 230 5.40 -6.77 -34.12
CA ALA A 230 4.87 -8.03 -33.60
C ALA A 230 3.34 -7.98 -33.43
N ALA A 231 2.79 -6.89 -32.88
CA ALA A 231 1.34 -6.71 -32.75
C ALA A 231 0.65 -6.66 -34.12
N ASN A 232 1.22 -5.91 -35.07
CA ASN A 232 0.73 -5.87 -36.45
C ASN A 232 0.81 -7.23 -37.16
N LYS A 233 1.81 -8.06 -36.85
CA LYS A 233 1.94 -9.42 -37.40
C LYS A 233 0.86 -10.36 -36.84
N ASN A 234 0.41 -10.14 -35.61
CA ASN A 234 -0.64 -10.93 -34.96
C ASN A 234 -2.07 -10.46 -35.28
N GLY A 235 -2.21 -9.42 -36.11
CA GLY A 235 -3.49 -8.99 -36.66
C GLY A 235 -3.56 -7.49 -36.87
N GLY A 236 -3.03 -6.71 -35.92
CA GLY A 236 -3.11 -5.24 -35.94
C GLY A 236 -4.57 -4.76 -36.02
N LEU A 237 -5.43 -5.32 -35.17
CA LEU A 237 -6.88 -5.08 -35.22
C LEU A 237 -7.29 -3.68 -34.73
N ASP A 238 -6.41 -3.01 -33.98
CA ASP A 238 -6.62 -1.68 -33.45
C ASP A 238 -5.40 -0.78 -33.63
N ASN A 239 -5.54 0.49 -33.22
CA ASN A 239 -4.41 1.40 -33.06
C ASN A 239 -3.45 0.88 -31.99
N ILE A 240 -2.15 1.03 -32.22
CA ILE A 240 -1.11 0.42 -31.39
C ILE A 240 -0.18 1.53 -30.94
N THR A 241 -0.18 1.80 -29.64
CA THR A 241 0.66 2.86 -29.06
C THR A 241 1.51 2.30 -27.93
N VAL A 242 2.78 2.71 -27.91
CA VAL A 242 3.80 2.24 -26.98
C VAL A 242 4.62 3.42 -26.49
N VAL A 243 4.80 3.55 -25.17
CA VAL A 243 5.79 4.43 -24.55
C VAL A 243 6.68 3.62 -23.62
N LEU A 244 7.99 3.72 -23.84
CA LEU A 244 9.02 3.08 -23.04
C LEU A 244 9.80 4.14 -22.27
N VAL A 245 10.09 3.86 -21.00
CA VAL A 245 11.02 4.66 -20.18
C VAL A 245 11.96 3.72 -19.46
N THR A 246 13.26 3.99 -19.47
CA THR A 246 14.28 3.19 -18.78
C THR A 246 15.00 4.01 -17.74
N ASN A 247 15.32 3.39 -16.59
CA ASN A 247 16.22 3.98 -15.63
C ASN A 247 17.66 3.54 -15.92
N ASN A 248 18.36 4.36 -16.71
CA ASN A 248 19.77 4.13 -17.04
C ASN A 248 20.74 4.73 -16.00
N ASN A 249 20.25 5.18 -14.83
CA ASN A 249 21.15 5.64 -13.78
C ASN A 249 22.12 4.52 -13.40
N PRO A 250 23.39 4.82 -13.11
CA PRO A 250 24.29 3.82 -12.57
C PRO A 250 23.70 3.30 -11.25
N ALA A 251 23.66 1.97 -11.09
CA ALA A 251 23.30 1.36 -9.83
C ALA A 251 24.14 2.00 -8.71
N LEU A 252 23.49 2.54 -7.68
CA LEU A 252 24.20 3.06 -6.52
C LEU A 252 25.00 1.90 -5.93
N LYS A 253 26.32 1.90 -6.13
CA LYS A 253 27.22 1.01 -5.41
C LYS A 253 27.12 1.38 -3.94
N GLN A 254 26.27 0.68 -3.20
CA GLN A 254 26.42 0.64 -1.75
C GLN A 254 27.71 -0.12 -1.49
N GLU A 255 28.77 0.61 -1.10
CA GLU A 255 29.93 -0.03 -0.51
C GLU A 255 29.45 -0.86 0.67
N ALA A 256 29.73 -2.16 0.64
CA ALA A 256 29.46 -3.03 1.76
C ALA A 256 30.21 -2.47 2.99
N LEU A 257 29.49 -1.80 3.87
CA LEU A 257 30.02 -1.40 5.17
C LEU A 257 30.37 -2.71 5.90
N LYS A 258 31.66 -3.01 5.99
CA LYS A 258 32.16 -4.09 6.85
C LYS A 258 31.61 -3.85 8.26
N PRO A 259 31.17 -4.90 8.98
CA PRO A 259 30.77 -4.75 10.37
C PRO A 259 31.89 -4.06 11.15
N ALA A 260 31.58 -2.97 11.83
CA ALA A 260 32.53 -2.34 12.74
C ALA A 260 32.92 -3.37 13.81
N THR A 261 34.21 -3.71 13.88
CA THR A 261 34.77 -4.49 14.98
C THR A 261 34.58 -3.67 16.25
N VAL A 262 33.64 -4.07 17.10
CA VAL A 262 33.51 -3.48 18.44
C VAL A 262 34.67 -4.02 19.26
N THR A 263 35.74 -3.23 19.36
CA THR A 263 36.79 -3.46 20.34
C THR A 263 36.18 -3.14 21.72
N HIS A 264 35.91 -4.17 22.51
CA HIS A 264 35.50 -4.02 23.90
C HIS A 264 36.65 -3.39 24.71
N SER A 265 36.62 -2.06 24.86
CA SER A 265 37.38 -1.41 25.92
C SER A 265 36.69 -1.68 27.26
N LYS A 266 37.35 -2.45 28.12
CA LYS A 266 36.97 -2.68 29.52
C LYS A 266 36.78 -1.33 30.23
N VAL A 267 35.62 -1.12 30.83
CA VAL A 267 35.43 -0.13 31.89
C VAL A 267 35.07 -0.88 33.17
N SER A 268 35.95 -0.77 34.17
CA SER A 268 35.68 -1.17 35.55
C SER A 268 35.10 0.01 36.33
N PRO A 269 34.29 -0.23 37.37
CA PRO A 269 33.44 0.79 38.00
C PRO A 269 34.21 1.56 39.09
N VAL A 270 34.01 2.88 39.15
CA VAL A 270 34.28 3.67 40.36
C VAL A 270 33.10 4.59 40.62
N SER A 271 32.54 4.41 41.81
CA SER A 271 31.56 5.23 42.50
C SER A 271 32.18 6.53 43.02
N THR A 272 31.52 7.67 42.83
CA THR A 272 31.47 8.73 43.85
C THR A 272 30.22 9.59 43.67
N PHE A 273 29.45 9.70 44.75
CA PHE A 273 28.29 10.57 44.87
C PHE A 273 28.76 12.01 45.13
N GLU A 274 28.17 12.99 44.44
CA GLU A 274 28.23 14.38 44.86
C GLU A 274 26.82 14.96 44.96
N LYS A 275 26.53 15.53 46.13
CA LYS A 275 25.23 16.08 46.56
C LYS A 275 25.00 17.44 45.90
N VAL A 276 23.80 17.64 45.35
CA VAL A 276 23.28 18.97 45.02
C VAL A 276 22.30 19.40 46.11
N SER A 277 22.65 20.48 46.80
CA SER A 277 21.84 21.17 47.81
C SER A 277 21.15 22.40 47.22
N ALA A 278 19.85 22.51 47.44
CA ALA A 278 19.04 23.70 47.16
C ALA A 278 19.23 24.79 48.23
N PRO A 279 19.01 26.09 47.90
CA PRO A 279 18.68 27.12 48.88
C PRO A 279 17.21 27.54 48.82
N LYS A 280 16.76 28.03 49.98
CA LYS A 280 15.39 28.28 50.43
C LYS A 280 14.79 29.61 49.96
N SER A 281 13.46 29.63 49.98
CA SER A 281 12.56 30.80 50.05
C SER A 281 12.68 31.55 51.39
N ASN A 282 12.41 32.87 51.39
CA ASN A 282 11.39 33.52 52.23
C ASN A 282 11.22 35.04 51.97
N GLU A 283 9.95 35.44 51.89
CA GLU A 283 9.27 36.65 52.41
C GLU A 283 9.70 38.08 52.01
N THR A 284 8.75 38.86 51.44
CA THR A 284 8.04 39.96 52.16
C THR A 284 6.84 40.52 51.35
N PRO A 285 5.78 41.06 51.99
CA PRO A 285 4.56 41.64 51.38
C PRO A 285 4.55 43.20 51.43
N ILE A 286 3.52 43.87 50.86
CA ILE A 286 2.90 45.17 51.28
C ILE A 286 1.71 45.51 50.34
N ILE A 287 0.45 45.55 50.83
CA ILE A 287 -0.49 46.71 51.05
C ILE A 287 -1.00 47.35 49.73
N GLU A 288 -2.30 47.50 49.44
CA GLU A 288 -3.20 48.50 50.06
C GLU A 288 -4.71 48.33 49.76
N ASN A 289 -5.50 49.02 50.59
CA ASN A 289 -6.92 48.90 50.89
C ASN A 289 -7.89 49.44 49.82
N HIS A 290 -9.17 49.02 49.91
CA HIS A 290 -10.24 50.01 50.06
C HIS A 290 -11.36 49.53 51.01
N THR A 291 -11.72 50.47 51.88
CA THR A 291 -12.70 50.54 52.97
C THR A 291 -14.16 50.48 52.47
N ILE A 292 -15.15 50.15 53.31
CA ILE A 292 -16.15 51.05 53.99
C ILE A 292 -17.28 50.11 54.54
N PRO A 293 -18.02 50.43 55.64
CA PRO A 293 -18.06 49.59 56.85
C PRO A 293 -19.47 49.10 57.29
N VAL A 294 -19.50 48.24 58.33
CA VAL A 294 -20.32 48.19 59.61
C VAL A 294 -21.79 48.70 59.57
N PRO A 295 -22.83 48.22 60.35
CA PRO A 295 -22.87 47.38 61.58
C PRO A 295 -23.95 46.24 61.61
N VAL A 296 -23.79 45.11 62.34
CA VAL A 296 -24.11 44.76 63.77
C VAL A 296 -25.46 44.04 64.01
N LYS A 297 -25.34 42.85 64.66
CA LYS A 297 -26.30 42.08 65.52
C LYS A 297 -27.58 41.54 64.86
N SER A 298 -28.16 40.40 65.26
CA SER A 298 -27.97 39.45 66.37
C SER A 298 -28.93 38.27 66.15
N GLY A 299 -28.58 37.08 66.68
CA GLY A 299 -29.57 36.23 67.35
C GLY A 299 -30.23 35.08 66.55
N LYS A 300 -29.69 33.87 66.79
CA LYS A 300 -30.35 32.57 67.02
C LYS A 300 -31.54 32.16 66.13
N GLY A 301 -31.36 31.03 65.44
CA GLY A 301 -32.43 30.23 64.82
C GLY A 301 -31.94 28.81 64.51
N THR A 302 -31.64 28.03 65.55
CA THR A 302 -31.29 26.60 65.46
C THR A 302 -32.52 25.79 65.04
N GLY A 303 -32.60 25.46 63.75
CA GLY A 303 -33.64 24.61 63.18
C GLY A 303 -33.37 24.18 61.73
N LEU A 304 -32.60 24.98 60.97
CA LEU A 304 -32.24 24.67 59.57
C LEU A 304 -30.89 23.94 59.41
N MET A 305 -30.04 23.91 60.44
CA MET A 305 -28.73 23.25 60.38
C MET A 305 -28.80 21.72 60.50
N ILE A 306 -29.85 21.17 61.11
CA ILE A 306 -29.98 19.71 61.31
C ILE A 306 -30.41 19.01 60.02
N LEU A 307 -31.22 19.67 59.18
CA LEU A 307 -31.63 19.10 57.89
C LEU A 307 -30.47 19.12 56.86
N GLY A 308 -29.66 20.18 56.89
CA GLY A 308 -28.46 20.28 56.05
C GLY A 308 -27.39 19.25 56.41
N THR A 309 -27.15 19.01 57.70
CA THR A 309 -26.20 17.98 58.14
C THR A 309 -26.70 16.57 57.87
N LEU A 310 -28.01 16.31 58.00
CA LEU A 310 -28.61 15.02 57.67
C LEU A 310 -28.53 14.74 56.16
N CYS A 311 -28.80 15.75 55.31
CA CYS A 311 -28.70 15.61 53.86
C CYS A 311 -27.24 15.41 53.41
N PHE A 312 -26.29 16.12 54.02
CA PHE A 312 -24.86 15.93 53.78
C PHE A 312 -24.38 14.54 54.21
N LEU A 313 -24.82 14.04 55.37
CA LEU A 313 -24.52 12.67 55.81
C LEU A 313 -25.10 11.61 54.87
N LEU A 314 -26.30 11.83 54.32
CA LEU A 314 -26.92 10.95 53.34
C LEU A 314 -26.17 10.92 52.01
N VAL A 315 -25.71 12.09 51.53
CA VAL A 315 -24.88 12.18 50.32
C VAL A 315 -23.52 11.53 50.53
N CYS A 316 -22.88 11.76 51.68
CA CYS A 316 -21.62 11.09 52.04
C CYS A 316 -21.80 9.57 52.18
N ALA A 317 -22.92 9.10 52.74
CA ALA A 317 -23.24 7.68 52.83
C ALA A 317 -23.48 7.06 51.44
N CYS A 318 -24.18 7.76 50.53
CA CYS A 318 -24.36 7.34 49.15
C CYS A 318 -23.02 7.28 48.40
N ILE A 319 -22.15 8.28 48.54
CA ILE A 319 -20.80 8.27 47.95
C ILE A 319 -19.96 7.13 48.54
N TYR A 320 -20.06 6.88 49.85
CA TYR A 320 -19.37 5.79 50.52
C TYR A 320 -19.87 4.41 50.08
N LEU A 321 -21.18 4.25 49.86
CA LEU A 321 -21.77 3.02 49.32
C LEU A 321 -21.41 2.78 47.85
N ILE A 322 -21.38 3.84 47.02
CA ILE A 322 -20.88 3.76 45.65
C ILE A 322 -19.38 3.42 45.64
N TRP A 323 -18.60 3.97 46.58
CA TRP A 323 -17.19 3.65 46.73
C TRP A 323 -16.97 2.20 47.22
N LEU A 324 -17.78 1.69 48.15
CA LEU A 324 -17.79 0.29 48.57
C LEU A 324 -18.18 -0.66 47.44
N ASN A 325 -19.18 -0.28 46.65
CA ASN A 325 -19.58 -1.05 45.47
C ASN A 325 -18.45 -1.07 44.42
N ASN A 326 -17.81 0.07 44.17
CA ASN A 326 -16.62 0.14 43.30
C ASN A 326 -15.41 -0.60 43.89
N LYS A 327 -15.28 -0.70 45.22
CA LYS A 327 -14.20 -1.46 45.86
C LYS A 327 -14.43 -2.97 45.74
N ASN A 328 -15.68 -3.42 45.82
CA ASN A 328 -16.06 -4.82 45.61
C ASN A 328 -15.95 -5.22 44.12
N VAL A 329 -16.31 -4.33 43.18
CA VAL A 329 -16.08 -4.54 41.74
C VAL A 329 -14.58 -4.53 41.39
N ASN A 330 -13.74 -3.82 42.16
CA ASN A 330 -12.28 -3.83 42.00
C ASN A 330 -11.58 -4.99 42.75
N GLN A 331 -12.29 -5.78 43.58
CA GLN A 331 -11.77 -6.97 44.26
C GLN A 331 -12.18 -8.30 43.61
N GLU A 332 -13.13 -8.31 42.67
CA GLU A 332 -13.32 -9.39 41.69
C GLU A 332 -12.41 -9.25 40.45
N LYS A 333 -11.35 -8.45 40.54
CA LYS A 333 -10.23 -8.59 39.63
C LYS A 333 -9.47 -9.83 40.07
N GLN A 334 -9.91 -11.00 39.57
CA GLN A 334 -9.15 -12.24 39.62
C GLN A 334 -7.66 -11.89 39.46
N GLU A 335 -6.86 -12.17 40.47
CA GLU A 335 -5.52 -12.67 40.22
C GLU A 335 -5.71 -13.91 39.35
N LYS A 336 -5.84 -13.70 38.03
CA LYS A 336 -5.37 -14.70 37.09
C LYS A 336 -3.92 -14.85 37.50
N LEU A 337 -3.60 -15.98 38.12
CA LEU A 337 -2.27 -16.55 37.93
C LEU A 337 -1.98 -16.33 36.45
N SER A 338 -1.01 -15.46 36.14
CA SER A 338 -0.42 -15.44 34.81
C SER A 338 -0.14 -16.91 34.52
N PRO A 339 -0.74 -17.51 33.47
CA PRO A 339 -0.42 -18.89 33.14
C PRO A 339 1.10 -18.94 33.12
N PHE A 340 1.70 -19.91 33.84
CA PHE A 340 3.15 -20.12 33.83
C PHE A 340 3.57 -20.09 32.36
N LYS A 341 4.11 -18.96 31.93
CA LYS A 341 4.39 -18.72 30.52
C LYS A 341 5.71 -19.41 30.34
N ASN A 342 5.70 -20.57 29.71
CA ASN A 342 6.93 -21.26 29.41
C ASN A 342 7.82 -20.25 28.66
N PRO A 343 9.02 -19.94 29.19
CA PRO A 343 9.88 -18.97 28.53
C PRO A 343 10.22 -19.50 27.15
N ARG A 344 10.25 -18.60 26.16
CA ARG A 344 10.65 -18.95 24.79
C ARG A 344 11.89 -19.82 24.81
N ASN A 345 11.87 -20.91 24.06
CA ASN A 345 13.07 -21.71 23.87
C ASN A 345 14.18 -20.89 23.18
N ALA A 346 15.41 -21.39 23.20
CA ALA A 346 16.56 -20.63 22.71
C ALA A 346 16.44 -20.21 21.23
N GLN A 347 15.87 -21.07 20.36
CA GLN A 347 15.69 -20.77 18.94
C GLN A 347 14.57 -19.76 18.72
N GLU A 348 13.44 -19.92 19.40
CA GLU A 348 12.31 -19.02 19.37
C GLU A 348 12.68 -17.62 19.88
N LYS A 349 13.42 -17.56 20.99
CA LYS A 349 13.94 -16.30 21.54
C LYS A 349 14.87 -15.61 20.54
N ARG A 350 15.81 -16.34 19.94
CA ARG A 350 16.70 -15.82 18.91
C ARG A 350 15.91 -15.27 17.71
N LEU A 351 14.85 -15.97 17.28
CA LEU A 351 14.01 -15.53 16.18
C LEU A 351 13.30 -14.21 16.52
N GLN A 352 12.67 -14.13 17.69
CA GLN A 352 12.01 -12.90 18.14
C GLN A 352 13.00 -11.74 18.32
N ASP A 353 14.17 -11.99 18.90
CA ASP A 353 15.22 -10.97 19.05
C ASP A 353 15.74 -10.49 17.70
N THR A 354 15.83 -11.38 16.71
CA THR A 354 16.22 -11.03 15.33
C THR A 354 15.16 -10.18 14.65
N LEU A 355 13.88 -10.51 14.81
CA LEU A 355 12.76 -9.71 14.31
C LEU A 355 12.75 -8.30 14.91
N ASN A 356 12.95 -8.21 16.23
CA ASN A 356 12.98 -6.93 16.94
C ASN A 356 14.15 -6.05 16.46
N ASN A 357 15.35 -6.64 16.34
CA ASN A 357 16.59 -5.91 16.05
C ASN A 357 16.95 -5.83 14.54
N LEU A 358 16.08 -6.30 13.65
CA LEU A 358 16.34 -6.32 12.22
C LEU A 358 16.72 -4.93 11.68
N LYS A 359 17.76 -4.82 10.85
CA LYS A 359 18.06 -3.58 10.13
C LYS A 359 17.50 -3.70 8.72
N GLY A 360 16.48 -2.91 8.41
CA GLY A 360 15.69 -3.03 7.18
C GLY A 360 14.42 -3.88 7.34
N ASN A 361 13.88 -4.32 6.22
CA ASN A 361 12.55 -4.94 6.13
C ASN A 361 12.58 -6.43 5.77
N THR A 362 13.76 -7.00 5.50
CA THR A 362 13.87 -8.40 5.03
C THR A 362 14.65 -9.24 6.03
N LEU A 363 14.02 -10.30 6.52
CA LEU A 363 14.62 -11.35 7.33
C LEU A 363 14.78 -12.62 6.49
N ILE A 364 16.02 -13.02 6.25
CA ILE A 364 16.34 -14.28 5.59
C ILE A 364 16.65 -15.34 6.65
N LEU A 365 15.85 -16.40 6.69
CA LEU A 365 16.02 -17.54 7.59
C LEU A 365 16.83 -18.62 6.89
N THR A 366 17.91 -19.08 7.54
CA THR A 366 18.81 -20.12 7.02
C THR A 366 18.97 -21.23 8.04
N ASP A 367 19.16 -22.46 7.56
CA ASP A 367 19.33 -23.65 8.40
C ASP A 367 20.55 -23.56 9.33
N SER A 368 21.56 -22.76 8.94
CA SER A 368 22.73 -22.47 9.77
C SER A 368 22.42 -21.63 11.01
N LEU A 369 21.33 -20.85 10.99
CA LEU A 369 20.92 -19.95 12.08
C LEU A 369 19.71 -20.50 12.85
N PHE A 370 18.83 -21.21 12.15
CA PHE A 370 17.57 -21.75 12.66
C PHE A 370 17.35 -23.18 12.19
N GLN A 371 17.39 -24.13 13.11
CA GLN A 371 17.11 -25.54 12.83
C GLN A 371 15.59 -25.78 12.77
N SER A 372 15.15 -26.54 11.78
CA SER A 372 13.76 -26.94 11.58
C SER A 372 13.45 -28.24 12.33
N PRO A 373 12.31 -28.38 13.05
CA PRO A 373 11.31 -27.36 13.30
C PRO A 373 11.73 -26.39 14.43
N ILE A 374 11.28 -25.14 14.35
CA ILE A 374 11.30 -24.22 15.49
C ILE A 374 10.00 -24.38 16.26
N THR A 375 10.09 -24.86 17.50
CA THR A 375 8.94 -24.92 18.40
C THR A 375 8.54 -23.51 18.84
N ILE A 376 7.26 -23.18 18.74
CA ILE A 376 6.71 -21.88 19.16
C ILE A 376 5.87 -22.09 20.41
N SER A 377 6.28 -21.43 21.48
CA SER A 377 5.61 -21.46 22.79
C SER A 377 4.96 -20.12 23.16
N GLU A 378 5.27 -19.05 22.41
CA GLU A 378 4.62 -17.76 22.47
C GLU A 378 4.46 -17.12 21.07
N PRO A 379 3.41 -16.32 20.83
CA PRO A 379 3.21 -15.70 19.52
C PRO A 379 4.40 -14.85 19.10
N LEU A 380 4.90 -15.06 17.88
CA LEU A 380 5.91 -14.20 17.27
C LEU A 380 5.28 -12.85 16.94
N GLN A 381 5.84 -11.79 17.52
CA GLN A 381 5.32 -10.43 17.37
C GLN A 381 5.99 -9.76 16.18
N LEU A 382 5.18 -9.36 15.19
CA LEU A 382 5.63 -8.56 14.05
C LEU A 382 5.17 -7.12 14.25
N ASN A 383 6.11 -6.17 14.29
CA ASN A 383 5.87 -4.78 14.71
C ASN A 383 6.45 -3.74 13.75
N ARG A 384 6.54 -4.04 12.45
CA ARG A 384 7.14 -3.17 11.43
C ARG A 384 6.17 -2.90 10.28
N ASP A 385 6.23 -1.68 9.73
CA ASP A 385 5.37 -1.25 8.62
C ASP A 385 5.39 -2.21 7.43
N THR A 386 6.57 -2.68 7.04
CA THR A 386 6.74 -3.68 5.98
C THR A 386 7.76 -4.72 6.41
N LEU A 387 7.43 -6.01 6.24
CA LEU A 387 8.33 -7.10 6.59
C LEU A 387 8.26 -8.24 5.56
N PHE A 388 9.42 -8.71 5.12
CA PHE A 388 9.61 -9.88 4.28
C PHE A 388 10.33 -10.94 5.10
N ILE A 389 9.68 -12.07 5.37
CA ILE A 389 10.30 -13.21 6.06
C ILE A 389 10.44 -14.34 5.04
N ILE A 390 11.68 -14.63 4.68
CA ILE A 390 12.00 -15.55 3.58
C ILE A 390 12.91 -16.65 4.14
N ALA A 391 12.45 -17.89 4.13
CA ALA A 391 13.32 -19.01 4.42
C ALA A 391 14.00 -19.51 3.13
N LYS A 392 15.32 -19.76 3.18
CA LYS A 392 16.06 -20.28 2.01
C LYS A 392 15.57 -21.68 1.61
N ASN A 393 15.29 -22.50 2.62
CA ASN A 393 14.68 -23.82 2.51
C ASN A 393 13.35 -23.80 3.28
N ASN A 394 12.49 -24.79 3.08
CA ASN A 394 11.23 -24.87 3.83
C ASN A 394 11.50 -24.98 5.34
N LEU A 395 11.14 -23.94 6.10
CA LEU A 395 11.35 -23.89 7.54
C LEU A 395 10.03 -24.14 8.26
N VAL A 396 10.03 -25.11 9.17
CA VAL A 396 8.84 -25.52 9.90
C VAL A 396 8.77 -24.79 11.24
N PHE A 397 7.66 -24.13 11.50
CA PHE A 397 7.27 -23.66 12.83
C PHE A 397 6.22 -24.62 13.38
N LYS A 398 6.45 -25.16 14.57
CA LYS A 398 5.56 -26.17 15.19
C LYS A 398 5.05 -25.65 16.51
N SER A 399 3.75 -25.80 16.78
CA SER A 399 3.21 -25.42 18.09
C SER A 399 3.80 -26.31 19.18
N ASP A 400 4.17 -25.71 20.31
CA ASP A 400 4.37 -26.48 21.54
C ASP A 400 3.05 -27.14 21.96
N THR A 401 3.11 -28.37 22.46
CA THR A 401 1.92 -29.18 22.79
C THR A 401 1.00 -28.50 23.83
N LEU A 402 1.56 -27.67 24.71
CA LEU A 402 0.80 -26.94 25.73
C LEU A 402 0.38 -25.54 25.25
N PHE A 403 0.91 -25.08 24.11
CA PHE A 403 0.63 -23.78 23.55
C PHE A 403 -0.67 -23.80 22.75
N LYS A 404 -1.60 -22.93 23.14
CA LYS A 404 -2.90 -22.74 22.46
C LYS A 404 -3.03 -21.35 21.81
N GLY A 405 -1.93 -20.61 21.75
CA GLY A 405 -1.90 -19.27 21.17
C GLY A 405 -1.71 -19.28 19.66
N LYS A 406 -1.51 -18.08 19.12
CA LYS A 406 -1.24 -17.85 17.71
C LYS A 406 0.24 -18.05 17.40
N ALA A 407 0.59 -18.57 16.24
CA ALA A 407 1.99 -18.65 15.82
C ALA A 407 2.59 -17.25 15.60
N ILE A 408 1.85 -16.38 14.90
CA ILE A 408 2.25 -15.03 14.54
C ILE A 408 1.13 -14.04 14.90
N GLU A 409 1.51 -12.96 15.58
CA GLU A 409 0.65 -11.83 15.85
C GLU A 409 1.21 -10.58 15.16
N ILE A 410 0.42 -10.04 14.22
CA ILE A 410 0.81 -8.89 13.42
C ILE A 410 0.18 -7.65 14.05
N GLN A 411 1.04 -6.76 14.52
CA GLN A 411 0.61 -5.51 15.15
C GLN A 411 -0.01 -4.56 14.12
N THR A 412 -0.90 -3.66 14.56
CA THR A 412 -1.63 -2.71 13.71
C THR A 412 -0.72 -1.76 12.92
N ALA A 413 0.52 -1.57 13.36
CA ALA A 413 1.50 -0.73 12.66
C ALA A 413 2.01 -1.37 11.35
N CYS A 414 1.80 -2.67 11.13
CA CYS A 414 2.32 -3.36 9.96
C CYS A 414 1.34 -3.23 8.80
N LYS A 415 1.70 -2.60 7.69
CA LYS A 415 0.83 -2.53 6.52
C LYS A 415 0.98 -3.72 5.58
N TYR A 416 2.18 -4.27 5.46
CA TYR A 416 2.50 -5.32 4.49
C TYR A 416 3.44 -6.39 5.04
N ILE A 417 3.01 -7.65 4.99
CA ILE A 417 3.82 -8.81 5.41
C ILE A 417 3.88 -9.81 4.26
N PHE A 418 5.10 -10.19 3.90
CA PHE A 418 5.37 -11.25 2.94
C PHE A 418 6.06 -12.43 3.62
N LEU A 419 5.51 -13.63 3.47
CA LEU A 419 6.10 -14.87 3.98
C LEU A 419 6.41 -15.82 2.82
N GLU A 420 7.62 -16.38 2.80
CA GLU A 420 8.06 -17.31 1.76
C GLU A 420 8.75 -18.55 2.34
N ASN A 421 8.39 -19.74 1.82
CA ASN A 421 8.95 -21.05 2.17
C ASN A 421 8.81 -21.41 3.66
N LEU A 422 7.63 -21.20 4.23
CA LEU A 422 7.35 -21.50 5.64
C LEU A 422 6.24 -22.54 5.77
N THR A 423 6.39 -23.45 6.73
CA THR A 423 5.36 -24.43 7.08
C THR A 423 4.98 -24.24 8.54
N PHE A 424 3.68 -24.19 8.83
CA PHE A 424 3.17 -24.06 10.20
C PHE A 424 2.40 -25.32 10.59
N GLU A 425 2.81 -25.96 11.68
CA GLU A 425 2.24 -27.23 12.15
C GLU A 425 1.56 -27.10 13.51
N ASP A 426 0.40 -27.74 13.64
CA ASP A 426 -0.30 -28.02 14.90
C ASP A 426 -0.76 -26.77 15.70
N PHE A 427 -0.98 -25.62 15.03
CA PHE A 427 -1.53 -24.43 15.69
C PHE A 427 -3.05 -24.36 15.54
N ASN A 428 -3.77 -24.02 16.62
CA ASN A 428 -5.20 -23.76 16.50
C ASN A 428 -5.49 -22.53 15.61
N THR A 429 -4.69 -21.47 15.78
CA THR A 429 -4.67 -20.29 14.89
C THR A 429 -3.24 -19.97 14.52
N VAL A 430 -2.93 -19.79 13.24
CA VAL A 430 -1.54 -19.55 12.82
C VAL A 430 -1.24 -18.06 12.83
N ILE A 431 -1.92 -17.27 11.99
CA ILE A 431 -1.65 -15.85 11.81
C ILE A 431 -2.85 -15.02 12.24
N SER A 432 -2.62 -13.99 13.07
CA SER A 432 -3.60 -12.97 13.39
C SER A 432 -3.22 -11.64 12.75
N SER A 433 -4.08 -11.14 11.86
CA SER A 433 -3.90 -9.88 11.12
C SER A 433 -4.88 -8.80 11.57
N GLN A 434 -4.46 -7.53 11.54
CA GLN A 434 -5.28 -6.38 11.96
C GLN A 434 -5.28 -5.25 10.93
N ASN A 435 -6.05 -5.38 9.84
CA ASN A 435 -6.06 -4.47 8.68
C ASN A 435 -4.79 -4.47 7.82
N ASN A 436 -4.09 -5.60 7.73
CA ASN A 436 -2.77 -5.69 7.09
C ASN A 436 -2.84 -6.52 5.80
N ALA A 437 -2.03 -6.16 4.80
CA ALA A 437 -1.86 -6.96 3.60
C ALA A 437 -0.92 -8.15 3.90
N LEU A 438 -1.41 -9.36 3.67
CA LEU A 438 -0.66 -10.60 3.81
C LEU A 438 -0.44 -11.24 2.44
N LEU A 439 0.82 -11.49 2.09
CA LEU A 439 1.19 -12.22 0.88
C LEU A 439 2.00 -13.47 1.26
N PHE A 440 1.65 -14.58 0.64
CA PHE A 440 2.30 -15.88 0.82
C PHE A 440 2.90 -16.36 -0.49
N LYS A 441 4.07 -16.99 -0.40
CA LYS A 441 4.66 -17.75 -1.51
C LYS A 441 5.20 -19.07 -0.97
N ASN A 442 4.67 -20.19 -1.44
CA ASN A 442 5.03 -21.52 -0.91
C ASN A 442 4.95 -21.59 0.63
N VAL A 443 3.78 -21.23 1.18
CA VAL A 443 3.48 -21.33 2.62
C VAL A 443 2.43 -22.39 2.84
N SER A 444 2.67 -23.29 3.79
CA SER A 444 1.74 -24.38 4.09
C SER A 444 1.30 -24.36 5.56
N PHE A 445 0.07 -24.80 5.81
CA PHE A 445 -0.53 -24.90 7.13
C PHE A 445 -1.00 -26.35 7.33
N ILE A 446 -0.38 -27.07 8.26
CA ILE A 446 -0.63 -28.48 8.54
C ILE A 446 -1.28 -28.59 9.92
N ASN A 447 -2.35 -29.38 10.03
CA ASN A 447 -3.13 -29.57 11.26
C ASN A 447 -3.54 -28.26 11.97
N SER A 448 -3.77 -27.21 11.18
CA SER A 448 -4.02 -25.86 11.70
C SER A 448 -5.37 -25.34 11.23
N PRO A 449 -6.46 -25.56 11.99
CA PRO A 449 -7.83 -25.33 11.51
C PRO A 449 -8.12 -23.86 11.19
N ASN A 450 -7.49 -22.91 11.89
CA ASN A 450 -7.61 -21.49 11.59
C ASN A 450 -6.25 -20.95 11.10
N ALA A 451 -5.93 -21.17 9.82
CA ALA A 451 -4.68 -20.67 9.26
C ALA A 451 -4.54 -19.14 9.42
N ILE A 452 -5.60 -18.37 9.17
CA ILE A 452 -5.57 -16.92 9.24
C ILE A 452 -6.83 -16.39 9.91
N GLU A 453 -6.65 -15.52 10.89
CA GLU A 453 -7.69 -14.72 11.51
C GLU A 453 -7.45 -13.24 11.19
N SER A 454 -8.42 -12.57 10.57
CA SER A 454 -8.36 -11.13 10.27
C SER A 454 -9.35 -10.37 11.14
N ILE A 455 -8.85 -9.41 11.91
CA ILE A 455 -9.64 -8.58 12.83
C ILE A 455 -9.72 -7.15 12.28
N TYR A 456 -10.94 -6.63 12.11
CA TYR A 456 -11.20 -5.26 11.67
C TYR A 456 -11.69 -4.41 12.84
N HIS A 457 -10.92 -3.39 13.21
CA HIS A 457 -11.30 -2.43 14.24
C HIS A 457 -11.96 -1.20 13.63
N PHE A 458 -13.19 -0.92 14.04
CA PHE A 458 -14.00 0.18 13.55
C PHE A 458 -14.18 1.28 14.62
N PRO A 459 -14.12 2.57 14.26
CA PRO A 459 -14.31 3.64 15.23
C PRO A 459 -15.74 3.66 15.79
N LEU A 460 -15.86 3.71 17.11
CA LEU A 460 -17.16 3.83 17.78
C LEU A 460 -17.80 5.20 17.48
N LYS A 461 -19.12 5.22 17.25
CA LYS A 461 -19.94 6.43 17.05
C LYS A 461 -19.57 7.29 15.82
N LYS A 462 -18.96 6.70 14.79
CA LYS A 462 -18.75 7.34 13.49
C LYS A 462 -19.43 6.53 12.38
N HIS A 463 -19.96 7.21 11.36
CA HIS A 463 -20.43 6.52 10.15
C HIS A 463 -19.23 5.93 9.40
N ILE A 464 -19.39 4.70 8.92
CA ILE A 464 -18.34 3.95 8.21
C ILE A 464 -18.93 3.52 6.87
N SER A 465 -18.22 3.82 5.78
CA SER A 465 -18.53 3.38 4.43
C SER A 465 -17.27 2.73 3.85
N GLY A 466 -17.40 1.53 3.27
CA GLY A 466 -16.26 0.77 2.75
C GLY A 466 -16.62 -0.70 2.53
N LYS A 467 -15.69 -1.46 1.95
CA LYS A 467 -15.81 -2.91 1.75
C LYS A 467 -14.59 -3.60 2.33
N ILE A 468 -14.78 -4.76 2.94
CA ILE A 468 -13.67 -5.65 3.30
C ILE A 468 -13.15 -6.24 1.98
N PRO A 469 -11.84 -6.13 1.68
CA PRO A 469 -11.30 -6.64 0.43
C PRO A 469 -11.48 -8.16 0.34
N ASN A 470 -11.75 -8.67 -0.87
CA ASN A 470 -11.76 -10.10 -1.10
C ASN A 470 -10.33 -10.64 -0.98
N SER A 471 -10.12 -11.61 -0.09
CA SER A 471 -8.88 -12.37 -0.01
C SER A 471 -8.87 -13.42 -1.12
N SER A 472 -7.82 -13.46 -1.94
CA SER A 472 -7.60 -14.48 -2.96
C SER A 472 -6.41 -15.36 -2.54
N PHE A 473 -6.66 -16.61 -2.20
CA PHE A 473 -5.63 -17.63 -1.97
C PHE A 473 -5.70 -18.66 -3.09
N LYS A 474 -4.56 -18.99 -3.69
CA LYS A 474 -4.42 -20.06 -4.69
C LYS A 474 -3.58 -21.16 -4.08
N THR A 475 -3.95 -22.42 -4.32
CA THR A 475 -3.09 -23.54 -3.96
C THR A 475 -2.07 -23.75 -5.07
N ASP A 476 -0.78 -23.73 -4.72
CA ASP A 476 0.28 -24.16 -5.64
C ASP A 476 0.26 -25.70 -5.71
N SER A 477 -0.82 -26.26 -6.26
CA SER A 477 -0.98 -27.70 -6.40
C SER A 477 -0.26 -28.17 -7.67
N LEU A 478 1.02 -28.49 -7.56
CA LEU A 478 1.50 -29.66 -8.30
C LEU A 478 0.95 -30.89 -7.56
N PRO A 479 0.40 -31.90 -8.26
CA PRO A 479 -0.09 -33.10 -7.61
C PRO A 479 1.08 -33.78 -6.89
N THR A 480 0.99 -33.91 -5.57
CA THR A 480 1.78 -34.89 -4.85
C THR A 480 1.30 -36.26 -5.31
N THR A 481 2.06 -36.89 -6.20
CA THR A 481 1.94 -38.34 -6.40
C THR A 481 2.31 -38.99 -5.08
N SER A 482 1.31 -39.34 -4.28
CA SER A 482 1.45 -40.29 -3.19
C SER A 482 1.77 -41.64 -3.83
N ASN A 483 3.01 -42.08 -3.70
CA ASN A 483 3.29 -43.51 -3.65
C ASN A 483 2.72 -44.01 -2.32
N ASP A 484 1.63 -44.76 -2.39
CA ASP A 484 1.31 -45.92 -1.55
C ASP A 484 0.42 -46.86 -2.37
#